data_AF-A0A954LM98-F1
#
_entry.id   AF-A0A954LM98-F1
#
_cell.length_a   1.000
_cell.length_b   1.000
_cell.length_c   1.000
_cell.angle_alpha   90.00
_cell.angle_beta   90.00
_cell.angle_gamma   90.00
#
_symmetry.space_group_name_H-M   'P 1'
#
loop_
_entity.id
_entity.type
_entity.pdbx_description
1 polymer ?
#
loop_
_entity_poly.entity_id
_entity_poly.type
_entity_poly.pdbx_seq_one_letter_code
_entity_poly.pdbx_strand_id
1 'polypeptide(L)'
;MGTPSSQRHQNFVNRKIQGSLLWRLAGYWLVYSLLLWHALFLWHLIDFGKTIAVQNGPTLSFLDLYVEFCKENARLAICAMAIFPLFFWDGLRLTHRIAGPLQRFRDALEKLTHGEAVAPLTLRRDDLLVEYQHAFNRYLLFLEQDHKSRAGLPRSTRAECETALEPTTNPLIKEVESIRAEIHQVASDAPTDS
;
A
#
# COMPACT_ATOMS: atom_id res chain seq x y z
N MET A 1 7.68 47.64 -1.65
CA MET A 1 8.77 46.68 -1.37
C MET A 1 8.34 45.84 -0.17
N GLY A 2 7.97 44.58 -0.41
CA GLY A 2 7.49 43.65 0.62
C GLY A 2 7.53 42.23 0.05
N THR A 3 8.38 41.39 0.62
CA THR A 3 8.71 40.04 0.16
C THR A 3 7.53 39.07 0.37
N PRO A 4 7.23 38.16 -0.57
CA PRO A 4 6.20 37.15 -0.38
C PRO A 4 6.60 36.18 0.75
N SER A 5 5.69 35.99 1.70
CA SER A 5 5.83 35.05 2.82
C SER A 5 5.84 33.61 2.31
N SER A 6 6.94 32.92 2.57
CA SER A 6 7.13 31.49 2.31
C SER A 6 6.14 30.65 3.12
N GLN A 7 5.08 30.19 2.47
CA GLN A 7 4.20 29.15 3.00
C GLN A 7 4.86 27.79 2.80
N ARG A 8 5.83 27.49 3.66
CA ARG A 8 6.52 26.19 3.69
C ARG A 8 5.55 25.14 4.24
N HIS A 9 4.78 24.50 3.35
CA HIS A 9 3.94 23.36 3.70
C HIS A 9 4.79 22.25 4.30
N GLN A 10 4.71 22.09 5.62
CA GLN A 10 5.33 21.02 6.36
C GLN A 10 4.62 19.71 5.99
N ASN A 11 5.26 18.91 5.14
CA ASN A 11 4.78 17.60 4.73
C ASN A 11 5.03 16.57 5.85
N PHE A 12 4.31 16.76 6.97
CA PHE A 12 4.33 15.90 8.16
C PHE A 12 2.94 15.25 8.37
N VAL A 13 2.27 14.80 7.29
CA VAL A 13 0.81 14.57 7.36
C VAL A 13 0.37 13.10 7.44
N ASN A 14 1.20 12.09 7.18
CA ASN A 14 0.71 10.70 7.18
C ASN A 14 1.12 9.79 8.34
N ARG A 15 1.18 10.35 9.56
CA ARG A 15 1.17 9.52 10.80
C ARG A 15 -0.07 8.64 10.91
N LYS A 16 -1.20 9.06 10.31
CA LYS A 16 -2.48 8.34 10.39
C LYS A 16 -2.48 7.05 9.55
N ILE A 17 -1.90 7.09 8.34
CA ILE A 17 -1.77 5.90 7.47
C ILE A 17 -0.64 4.99 7.98
N GLN A 18 0.49 5.56 8.41
CA GLN A 18 1.61 4.80 8.97
C GLN A 18 1.26 4.12 10.29
N GLY A 19 0.50 4.78 11.15
CA GLY A 19 0.00 4.21 12.41
C GLY A 19 -0.95 3.04 12.20
N SER A 20 -1.73 3.04 11.11
CA SER A 20 -2.63 1.92 10.77
C SER A 20 -1.85 0.65 10.43
N LEU A 21 -0.77 0.76 9.64
CA LEU A 21 0.07 -0.40 9.32
C LEU A 21 0.80 -0.92 10.57
N LEU A 22 1.26 0.00 11.40
CA LEU A 22 1.96 -0.30 12.65
C LEU A 22 1.03 -0.97 13.68
N TRP A 23 -0.21 -0.51 13.79
CA TRP A 23 -1.24 -1.12 14.64
C TRP A 23 -1.62 -2.52 14.14
N ARG A 24 -1.70 -2.71 12.81
CA ARG A 24 -1.88 -4.05 12.22
C ARG A 24 -0.73 -4.98 12.57
N LEU A 25 0.52 -4.50 12.47
CA LEU A 25 1.70 -5.29 12.81
C LEU A 25 1.72 -5.68 14.30
N ALA A 26 1.41 -4.73 15.18
CA ALA A 26 1.26 -4.99 16.61
C ALA A 26 0.10 -5.97 16.89
N GLY A 27 -1.03 -5.81 16.19
CA GLY A 27 -2.17 -6.73 16.28
C GLY A 27 -1.81 -8.15 15.85
N TYR A 28 -1.09 -8.32 14.73
CA TYR A 28 -0.61 -9.63 14.29
C TYR A 28 0.36 -10.24 15.29
N TRP A 29 1.26 -9.46 15.88
CA TRP A 29 2.16 -9.92 16.93
C TRP A 29 1.40 -10.42 18.17
N LEU A 30 0.39 -9.66 18.61
CA LEU A 30 -0.44 -10.05 19.76
C LEU A 30 -1.24 -11.32 19.46
N VAL A 31 -1.88 -11.41 18.30
CA VAL A 31 -2.63 -12.60 17.88
C VAL A 31 -1.71 -13.81 17.79
N TYR A 32 -0.53 -13.66 17.19
CA TYR A 32 0.49 -14.72 17.14
C TYR A 32 0.91 -15.17 18.55
N SER A 33 1.21 -14.21 19.44
CA SER A 33 1.64 -14.51 20.81
C SER A 33 0.54 -15.22 21.60
N LEU A 34 -0.72 -14.79 21.44
CA LEU A 34 -1.88 -15.43 22.06
C LEU A 34 -2.09 -16.85 21.53
N LEU A 35 -2.04 -17.05 20.21
CA LEU A 35 -2.15 -18.38 19.59
C LEU A 35 -1.06 -19.32 20.10
N LEU A 36 0.18 -18.85 20.13
CA LEU A 36 1.31 -19.62 20.63
C LEU A 36 1.12 -19.98 22.11
N TRP A 37 0.70 -19.02 22.93
CA TRP A 37 0.43 -19.23 24.36
C TRP A 37 -0.67 -20.28 24.58
N HIS A 38 -1.77 -20.20 23.83
CA HIS A 38 -2.87 -21.17 23.94
C HIS A 38 -2.45 -22.55 23.42
N ALA A 39 -1.68 -22.63 22.34
CA ALA A 39 -1.17 -23.91 21.84
C ALA A 39 -0.26 -24.60 22.88
N LEU A 40 0.63 -23.84 23.53
CA LEU A 40 1.47 -24.35 24.63
C LEU A 40 0.62 -24.79 25.83
N PHE A 41 -0.42 -24.03 26.18
CA PHE A 41 -1.32 -24.41 27.26
C PHE A 41 -2.12 -25.68 26.94
N LEU A 42 -2.63 -25.82 25.71
CA LEU A 42 -3.31 -27.03 25.25
C LEU A 42 -2.39 -28.25 25.31
N TRP A 43 -1.13 -28.08 24.91
CA TRP A 43 -0.12 -29.13 25.02
C TRP A 43 0.10 -29.56 26.47
N HIS A 44 0.26 -28.58 27.38
CA HIS A 44 0.41 -28.82 28.80
C HIS A 44 -0.82 -29.52 29.41
N LEU A 45 -2.03 -29.15 28.98
CA LEU A 45 -3.28 -29.79 29.42
C LEU A 45 -3.37 -31.26 28.99
N ILE A 46 -2.95 -31.58 27.75
CA ILE A 46 -2.91 -32.97 27.25
C ILE A 46 -1.90 -33.80 28.05
N ASP A 47 -0.72 -33.23 28.33
CA ASP A 47 0.32 -33.91 29.10
C ASP A 47 -0.14 -34.19 30.54
N PHE A 48 -0.71 -33.17 31.20
CA PHE A 48 -1.31 -33.33 32.53
C PHE A 48 -2.43 -34.37 32.55
N GLY A 49 -3.33 -34.36 31.55
CA GLY A 49 -4.38 -35.36 31.40
C GLY A 49 -3.85 -36.80 31.30
N LYS A 50 -2.75 -37.02 30.58
CA LYS A 50 -2.07 -38.32 30.52
C LYS A 50 -1.50 -38.73 31.88
N THR A 51 -0.89 -37.80 32.62
CA THR A 51 -0.30 -38.11 33.93
C THR A 51 -1.36 -38.53 34.95
N ILE A 52 -2.54 -37.88 34.97
CA ILE A 52 -3.65 -38.30 35.84
C ILE A 52 -4.16 -39.68 35.44
N ALA A 53 -4.39 -39.91 34.14
CA ALA A 53 -4.95 -41.16 33.63
C ALA A 53 -4.04 -42.37 33.87
N VAL A 54 -2.72 -42.18 33.85
CA VAL A 54 -1.74 -43.27 33.96
C VAL A 54 -1.21 -43.43 35.39
N GLN A 55 -1.07 -42.36 36.17
CA GLN A 55 -0.32 -42.36 37.44
C GLN A 55 -1.16 -42.10 38.70
N ASN A 56 -2.50 -42.00 38.61
CA ASN A 56 -3.36 -41.56 39.74
C ASN A 56 -2.84 -40.25 40.38
N GLY A 57 -2.42 -39.32 39.53
CA GLY A 57 -1.82 -38.06 39.96
C GLY A 57 -2.79 -37.17 40.77
N PRO A 58 -2.27 -36.17 41.51
CA PRO A 58 -3.09 -35.24 42.27
C PRO A 58 -4.08 -34.49 41.37
N THR A 59 -5.33 -34.37 41.80
CA THR A 59 -6.33 -33.55 41.12
C THR A 59 -6.08 -32.06 41.42
N LEU A 60 -5.20 -31.42 40.67
CA LEU A 60 -5.05 -29.97 40.72
C LEU A 60 -6.27 -29.28 40.10
N SER A 61 -6.65 -28.13 40.67
CA SER A 61 -7.69 -27.27 40.09
C SER A 61 -7.19 -26.66 38.78
N PHE A 62 -8.11 -26.31 37.88
CA PHE A 62 -7.79 -25.66 36.60
C PHE A 62 -6.98 -24.37 36.79
N LEU A 63 -7.29 -23.60 37.84
CA LEU A 63 -6.55 -22.38 38.18
C LEU A 63 -5.11 -22.66 38.59
N ASP A 64 -4.87 -23.72 39.36
CA ASP A 64 -3.52 -24.09 39.81
C ASP A 64 -2.68 -24.56 38.62
N LEU A 65 -3.28 -25.33 37.71
CA LEU A 65 -2.63 -25.75 36.46
C LEU A 65 -2.23 -24.55 35.59
N TYR A 66 -3.11 -23.55 35.48
CA TYR A 66 -2.81 -22.34 34.72
C TYR A 66 -1.69 -21.52 35.37
N VAL A 67 -1.69 -21.38 36.71
CA VAL A 67 -0.64 -20.67 37.45
C VAL A 67 0.71 -21.37 37.29
N GLU A 68 0.74 -22.70 37.37
CA GLU A 68 1.97 -23.48 37.21
C GLU A 68 2.52 -23.36 35.78
N PHE A 69 1.65 -23.51 34.78
CA PHE A 69 1.99 -23.26 33.38
C PHE A 69 2.56 -21.85 33.16
N CYS A 70 1.94 -20.83 33.77
CA CYS A 70 2.43 -19.45 33.68
C CYS A 70 3.84 -19.31 34.27
N LYS A 71 4.14 -19.94 35.41
CA LYS A 71 5.47 -19.89 36.03
C LYS A 71 6.52 -20.59 35.18
N GLU A 72 6.20 -21.77 34.65
CA GLU A 72 7.10 -22.54 33.79
C GLU A 72 7.44 -21.77 32.49
N ASN A 73 6.42 -21.13 31.90
CA ASN A 73 6.54 -20.44 30.62
C ASN A 73 6.78 -18.93 30.74
N ALA A 74 6.89 -18.39 31.96
CA ALA A 74 7.15 -16.97 32.21
C ALA A 74 8.42 -16.49 31.50
N ARG A 75 9.45 -17.34 31.45
CA ARG A 75 10.72 -17.03 30.76
C ARG A 75 10.50 -16.78 29.27
N LEU A 76 9.67 -17.60 28.62
CA LEU A 76 9.32 -17.44 27.21
C LEU A 76 8.50 -16.17 26.98
N ALA A 77 7.52 -15.88 27.84
CA ALA A 77 6.73 -14.65 27.77
C ALA A 77 7.60 -13.40 27.90
N ILE A 78 8.55 -13.39 28.84
CA ILE A 78 9.48 -12.28 29.04
C ILE A 78 10.36 -12.09 27.79
N CYS A 79 10.90 -13.17 27.22
CA CYS A 79 11.68 -13.10 25.99
C CYS A 79 10.84 -12.55 24.82
N ALA A 80 9.61 -13.03 24.64
CA ALA A 80 8.71 -12.52 23.60
C ALA A 80 8.43 -11.01 23.78
N MET A 81 8.12 -10.59 25.01
CA MET A 81 7.90 -9.18 25.33
C MET A 81 9.15 -8.31 25.13
N ALA A 82 10.35 -8.85 25.35
CA ALA A 82 11.62 -8.16 25.09
C ALA A 82 11.91 -7.98 23.59
N ILE A 83 11.47 -8.93 22.75
CA ILE A 83 11.62 -8.87 21.29
C ILE A 83 10.62 -7.89 20.66
N PHE A 84 9.42 -7.77 21.24
CA PHE A 84 8.38 -6.89 20.73
C PHE A 84 8.84 -5.45 20.39
N PRO A 85 9.50 -4.70 21.28
CA PRO A 85 9.94 -3.33 20.96
C PRO A 85 10.99 -3.29 19.85
N LEU A 86 11.84 -4.31 19.72
CA LEU A 86 12.82 -4.40 18.64
C LEU A 86 12.13 -4.59 17.29
N PHE A 87 11.18 -5.53 17.23
CA PHE A 87 10.40 -5.79 16.02
C PHE A 87 9.57 -4.57 15.61
N PHE A 88 8.97 -3.91 16.60
CA PHE A 88 8.20 -2.69 16.38
C PHE A 88 9.07 -1.53 15.88
N TRP A 89 10.24 -1.34 16.48
CA TRP A 89 11.19 -0.31 16.08
C TRP A 89 11.70 -0.51 14.65
N ASP A 90 12.02 -1.76 14.29
CA ASP A 90 12.48 -2.08 12.95
C ASP A 90 11.40 -1.85 11.89
N GLY A 91 10.16 -2.30 12.15
CA GLY A 91 9.01 -2.03 11.29
C GLY A 91 8.74 -0.53 11.10
N LEU A 92 8.88 0.26 12.18
CA LEU A 92 8.75 1.71 12.12
C LEU A 92 9.85 2.34 11.26
N ARG A 93 11.10 1.93 11.45
CA ARG A 93 12.25 2.45 10.69
C ARG A 93 12.13 2.12 9.21
N LEU A 94 11.72 0.90 8.87
CA LEU A 94 11.48 0.47 7.50
C LEU A 94 10.39 1.30 6.83
N THR A 95 9.26 1.49 7.52
CA THR A 95 8.13 2.28 7.03
C THR A 95 8.54 3.74 6.78
N HIS A 96 9.31 4.34 7.70
CA HIS A 96 9.79 5.71 7.55
C HIS A 96 10.72 5.87 6.35
N ARG A 97 11.61 4.89 6.13
CA ARG A 97 12.57 4.85 5.02
C ARG A 97 11.89 4.73 3.64
N ILE A 98 10.69 4.16 3.58
CA ILE A 98 9.89 4.03 2.34
C ILE A 98 9.01 5.27 2.12
N ALA A 99 8.34 5.74 3.17
CA ALA A 99 7.31 6.76 3.02
C ALA A 99 7.85 8.14 2.64
N GLY A 100 9.05 8.51 3.12
CA GLY A 100 9.67 9.79 2.79
C GLY A 100 9.93 9.95 1.29
N PRO A 101 10.68 9.03 0.66
CA PRO A 101 10.87 8.99 -0.79
C PRO A 101 9.56 8.93 -1.58
N LEU A 102 8.60 8.11 -1.14
CA LEU A 102 7.33 7.94 -1.84
C LEU A 102 6.51 9.23 -1.93
N GLN A 103 6.51 10.04 -0.87
CA GLN A 103 5.86 11.35 -0.90
C GLN A 103 6.52 12.28 -1.92
N ARG A 104 7.86 12.25 -2.03
CA ARG A 104 8.58 13.06 -3.05
C ARG A 104 8.23 12.64 -4.48
N PHE A 105 8.04 11.34 -4.73
CA PHE A 105 7.55 10.88 -6.03
C PHE A 105 6.13 11.37 -6.30
N ARG A 106 5.24 11.34 -5.31
CA ARG A 106 3.88 11.84 -5.46
C ARG A 106 3.86 13.32 -5.82
N ASP A 107 4.62 14.13 -5.08
CA ASP A 107 4.69 15.57 -5.31
C ASP A 107 5.30 15.89 -6.70
N ALA A 108 6.29 15.12 -7.14
CA ALA A 108 6.87 15.24 -8.49
C ALA A 108 5.87 14.86 -9.59
N LEU A 109 5.12 13.78 -9.40
CA LEU A 109 4.10 13.33 -10.34
C LEU A 109 2.94 14.34 -10.44
N GLU A 110 2.53 14.91 -9.31
CA GLU A 110 1.50 15.94 -9.27
C GLU A 110 1.94 17.19 -10.06
N LYS A 111 3.20 17.63 -9.94
CA LYS A 111 3.72 18.73 -10.77
C LYS A 111 3.74 18.41 -12.26
N LEU A 112 4.13 17.19 -12.63
CA LEU A 112 4.06 16.74 -14.04
C LEU A 112 2.63 16.78 -14.59
N THR A 113 1.63 16.41 -13.78
CA THR A 113 0.22 16.47 -14.22
C THR A 113 -0.29 17.89 -14.45
N HIS A 114 0.34 18.89 -13.83
CA HIS A 114 0.06 20.31 -14.08
C HIS A 114 0.86 20.89 -15.26
N GLY A 115 1.67 20.07 -15.94
CA GLY A 115 2.53 20.50 -17.04
C GLY A 115 3.77 21.28 -16.59
N GLU A 116 4.08 21.28 -15.29
CA GLU A 116 5.30 21.90 -14.77
C GLU A 116 6.52 21.02 -15.09
N ALA A 117 7.64 21.66 -15.44
CA ALA A 117 8.92 20.97 -15.59
C ALA A 117 9.44 20.54 -14.22
N VAL A 118 9.68 19.24 -14.05
CA VAL A 118 10.12 18.67 -12.76
C VAL A 118 11.59 18.26 -12.84
N ALA A 119 12.39 18.76 -11.90
CA ALA A 119 13.80 18.40 -11.80
C ALA A 119 14.00 16.93 -11.40
N PRO A 120 15.10 16.28 -11.82
CA PRO A 120 15.41 14.90 -11.46
C PRO A 120 15.40 14.68 -9.95
N LEU A 121 14.74 13.61 -9.50
CA LEU A 121 14.69 13.25 -8.09
C LEU A 121 16.04 12.67 -7.65
N THR A 122 16.52 13.08 -6.48
CA THR A 122 17.69 12.50 -5.82
C THR A 122 17.28 11.96 -4.45
N LEU A 123 17.28 10.62 -4.32
CA LEU A 123 17.09 9.94 -3.04
C LEU A 123 18.45 9.69 -2.39
N ARG A 124 18.43 9.36 -1.10
CA ARG A 124 19.63 8.98 -0.37
C ARG A 124 20.08 7.58 -0.81
N ARG A 125 21.39 7.32 -0.79
CA ARG A 125 21.98 6.03 -1.23
C ARG A 125 21.44 4.83 -0.46
N ASP A 126 21.04 5.06 0.78
CA ASP A 126 20.46 4.07 1.65
C ASP A 126 18.94 4.02 1.56
N ASP A 127 18.24 4.61 0.59
CA ASP A 127 16.78 4.46 0.47
C ASP A 127 16.42 3.18 -0.30
N LEU A 128 15.28 2.56 0.01
CA LEU A 128 14.80 1.35 -0.67
C LEU A 128 14.30 1.60 -2.09
N LEU A 129 14.07 2.87 -2.45
CA LEU A 129 13.45 3.27 -3.72
C LEU A 129 14.45 3.82 -4.75
N VAL A 130 15.75 3.60 -4.57
CA VAL A 130 16.79 4.10 -5.49
C VAL A 130 16.57 3.59 -6.92
N GLU A 131 16.18 2.33 -7.10
CA GLU A 131 15.86 1.78 -8.44
C GLU A 131 14.68 2.50 -9.10
N TYR A 132 13.62 2.79 -8.33
CA TYR A 132 12.47 3.56 -8.81
C TYR A 132 12.84 5.00 -9.16
N GLN A 133 13.77 5.61 -8.41
CA GLN A 133 14.30 6.93 -8.74
C GLN A 133 15.01 6.93 -10.09
N HIS A 134 15.84 5.92 -10.36
CA HIS A 134 16.51 5.80 -11.64
C HIS A 134 15.51 5.60 -12.79
N ALA A 135 14.49 4.76 -12.61
CA ALA A 135 13.43 4.60 -13.59
C ALA A 135 12.65 5.91 -13.85
N PHE A 136 12.29 6.62 -12.78
CA PHE A 136 11.57 7.90 -12.87
C PHE A 136 12.40 8.98 -13.56
N ASN A 137 13.68 9.10 -13.23
CA ASN A 137 14.55 10.09 -13.87
C ASN A 137 14.77 9.77 -15.36
N ARG A 138 14.84 8.49 -15.74
CA ARG A 138 14.86 8.11 -17.16
C ARG A 138 13.58 8.52 -17.89
N TYR A 139 12.43 8.37 -17.23
CA TYR A 139 11.15 8.81 -17.78
C TYR A 139 11.07 10.33 -17.95
N LEU A 140 11.55 11.10 -16.97
CA LEU A 140 11.65 12.57 -17.08
C LEU A 140 12.51 12.99 -18.29
N LEU A 141 13.66 12.36 -18.47
CA LEU A 141 14.54 12.65 -19.61
C LEU A 141 13.86 12.33 -20.95
N PHE A 142 13.13 11.22 -21.02
CA PHE A 142 12.36 10.86 -22.21
C PHE A 142 11.27 11.92 -22.52
N LEU A 143 10.52 12.36 -21.52
CA LEU A 143 9.51 13.42 -21.70
C LEU A 143 10.13 14.74 -22.18
N GLU A 144 11.25 15.15 -21.61
CA GLU A 144 11.95 16.36 -22.06
C GLU A 144 12.43 16.26 -23.51
N GLN A 145 12.90 15.08 -23.93
CA GLN A 145 13.33 14.82 -25.31
C GLN A 145 12.14 14.82 -26.29
N ASP A 146 11.02 14.21 -25.91
CA ASP A 146 9.79 14.22 -26.73
C ASP A 146 9.25 15.64 -26.90
N HIS A 147 9.17 16.42 -25.81
CA HIS A 147 8.74 17.82 -25.87
C HIS A 147 9.65 18.67 -26.76
N LYS A 148 10.98 18.51 -26.69
CA LYS A 148 11.93 19.21 -27.56
C LYS A 148 11.77 18.79 -29.02
N SER A 149 11.57 17.50 -29.28
CA SER A 149 11.35 16.98 -30.64
C SER A 149 10.08 17.55 -31.26
N ARG A 150 8.98 17.60 -30.47
CA ARG A 150 7.70 18.23 -30.84
C ARG A 150 7.78 19.74 -31.02
N ALA A 151 8.59 20.43 -30.22
CA ALA A 151 8.80 21.88 -30.35
C ALA A 151 9.67 22.25 -31.56
N GLY A 152 10.56 21.35 -32.00
CA GLY A 152 11.42 21.54 -33.18
C GLY A 152 10.78 21.18 -34.53
N LEU A 153 9.56 20.62 -34.54
CA LEU A 153 8.85 20.26 -35.77
C LEU A 153 8.31 21.51 -36.50
N PRO A 154 8.49 21.62 -37.84
CA PRO A 154 7.92 22.71 -38.65
C PRO A 154 6.41 22.82 -38.46
N ARG A 155 5.87 24.05 -38.45
CA ARG A 155 4.42 24.32 -38.25
C ARG A 155 3.51 23.51 -39.19
N SER A 156 3.97 23.15 -40.39
CA SER A 156 3.21 22.33 -41.34
C SER A 156 2.94 20.91 -40.83
N THR A 157 3.93 20.29 -40.19
CA THR A 157 3.81 18.91 -39.67
C THR A 157 2.98 18.85 -38.38
N ARG A 158 3.01 19.93 -37.58
CA ARG A 158 2.19 20.04 -36.36
C ARG A 158 0.69 20.12 -36.67
N ALA A 159 0.32 20.85 -37.72
CA ALA A 159 -1.06 20.92 -38.19
C ALA A 159 -1.55 19.57 -38.75
N GLU A 160 -0.70 18.81 -39.46
CA GLU A 160 -1.03 17.46 -39.94
C GLU A 160 -1.22 16.44 -38.81
N CYS A 161 -0.38 16.46 -37.77
CA CYS A 161 -0.54 15.56 -36.61
C CYS A 161 -1.72 15.96 -35.69
N GLU A 162 -2.01 17.25 -35.53
CA GLU A 162 -3.15 17.72 -34.73
C GLU A 162 -4.48 17.44 -35.45
N THR A 163 -4.50 17.51 -36.79
CA THR A 163 -5.63 17.04 -37.62
C THR A 163 -5.78 15.51 -37.56
N ALA A 164 -4.69 14.76 -37.38
CA ALA A 164 -4.73 13.30 -37.21
C ALA A 164 -5.16 12.84 -35.80
N LEU A 165 -5.20 13.75 -34.81
CA LEU A 165 -5.67 13.50 -33.45
C LEU A 165 -7.06 14.09 -33.16
N GLU A 166 -7.71 14.71 -34.14
CA GLU A 166 -9.18 14.82 -34.09
C GLU A 166 -9.74 13.40 -33.95
N PRO A 167 -10.76 13.19 -33.10
CA PRO A 167 -11.38 11.88 -32.96
C PRO A 167 -11.82 11.48 -34.35
N THR A 168 -11.10 10.54 -34.95
CA THR A 168 -11.49 9.94 -36.22
C THR A 168 -12.92 9.53 -35.98
N THR A 169 -13.86 10.22 -36.64
CA THR A 169 -15.29 9.93 -36.58
C THR A 169 -15.45 8.58 -37.23
N ASN A 170 -15.09 7.56 -36.47
CA ASN A 170 -14.92 6.21 -36.95
C ASN A 170 -16.32 5.81 -37.41
N PRO A 171 -16.52 5.46 -38.69
CA PRO A 171 -17.84 5.10 -39.20
C PRO A 171 -18.48 3.99 -38.36
N LEU A 172 -17.67 3.18 -37.67
CA LEU A 172 -18.13 2.17 -36.72
C LEU A 172 -18.83 2.74 -35.48
N ILE A 173 -18.48 3.94 -34.99
CA ILE A 173 -19.19 4.55 -33.85
C ILE A 173 -20.61 4.95 -34.27
N LYS A 174 -20.78 5.48 -35.49
CA LYS A 174 -22.11 5.77 -36.04
C LYS A 174 -22.93 4.50 -36.29
N GLU A 175 -22.31 3.43 -36.77
CA GLU A 175 -22.99 2.13 -36.94
C GLU A 175 -23.41 1.53 -35.59
N VAL A 176 -22.55 1.58 -34.57
CA VAL A 176 -22.88 1.08 -33.22
C VAL A 176 -24.01 1.89 -32.57
N GLU A 177 -24.04 3.22 -32.78
CA GLU A 177 -25.15 4.06 -32.31
C GLU A 177 -26.45 3.77 -33.07
N SER A 178 -26.39 3.51 -34.38
CA SER A 178 -27.54 3.11 -35.18
C SER A 178 -28.12 1.77 -34.73
N ILE A 179 -27.27 0.76 -34.48
CA ILE A 179 -27.69 -0.56 -33.99
C ILE A 179 -28.30 -0.44 -32.59
N ARG A 180 -27.70 0.40 -31.72
CA ARG A 180 -28.24 0.66 -30.38
C ARG A 180 -29.63 1.31 -30.44
N ALA A 181 -29.86 2.22 -31.37
CA ALA A 181 -31.16 2.86 -31.55
C ALA A 181 -32.23 1.86 -32.04
N GLU A 182 -31.86 0.97 -32.98
CA GLU A 182 -32.76 -0.07 -33.49
C GLU A 182 -33.15 -1.09 -32.42
N ILE A 183 -32.19 -1.52 -31.58
CA ILE A 183 -32.46 -2.44 -30.45
C ILE A 183 -33.43 -1.83 -29.43
N HIS A 184 -33.31 -0.52 -29.15
CA HIS A 184 -34.23 0.15 -28.22
C HIS A 184 -35.66 0.27 -28.77
N GLN A 185 -35.81 0.41 -30.09
CA GLN A 185 -37.11 0.44 -30.73
C GLN A 185 -37.78 -0.94 -30.72
N VAL A 186 -37.03 -2.00 -31.02
CA VAL A 186 -37.53 -3.39 -30.95
C VAL A 186 -37.90 -3.81 -29.53
N ALA A 187 -37.16 -3.35 -28.52
CA ALA A 187 -37.48 -3.61 -27.11
C ALA A 187 -38.74 -2.87 -26.62
N SER A 188 -39.11 -1.76 -27.26
CA SER A 188 -40.31 -0.97 -26.93
C SER A 188 -41.60 -1.58 -27.52
N ASP A 189 -41.50 -2.32 -28.62
CA ASP A 189 -42.64 -2.91 -29.32
C ASP A 189 -42.93 -4.37 -28.91
N ALA A 190 -42.19 -4.91 -27.94
CA ALA A 190 -42.44 -6.25 -27.42
C ALA A 190 -43.77 -6.26 -26.63
N PRO A 191 -44.76 -7.08 -27.01
CA PRO A 191 -46.03 -7.14 -26.30
C PRO A 191 -45.81 -7.72 -24.91
N THR A 192 -46.16 -6.94 -23.89
CA THR A 192 -46.34 -7.43 -22.52
C THR A 192 -47.58 -8.31 -22.49
N ASP A 193 -47.43 -9.57 -22.88
CA ASP A 193 -48.46 -10.58 -22.72
C ASP A 193 -48.76 -10.77 -21.23
N SER A 194 -50.02 -10.51 -20.90
CA SER A 194 -50.67 -10.72 -19.60
C SER A 194 -51.41 -12.05 -19.60
#